data_AF-A0A4Q3V7N8-F1
#
_entry.id   AF-A0A4Q3V7N8-F1
#
_cell.length_a   1.000
_cell.length_b   1.000
_cell.length_c   1.000
_cell.angle_alpha   90.00
_cell.angle_beta   90.00
_cell.angle_gamma   90.00
#
_symmetry.space_group_name_H-M   'P 1'
#
loop_
_entity.id
_entity.type
_entity.pdbx_description
1 polymer ?
#
loop_
_entity_poly.entity_id
_entity_poly.type
_entity_poly.pdbx_seq_one_letter_code
_entity_poly.pdbx_strand_id
1 'polypeptide(L)'
;ALSRQLSNEERRKAIVAGIAGGFGAVFGTPLAGASFALEAPNPLRPQWGGLLPALIAAGLGHLTCIHLGVTHTDYRSLIGERIPFELSTLLLAVAVGIAGGGAARLFVFSIHGMKRTYGRIDDPVLRAAVGAIAVVAVTMVLGTRVYNGLSIPLLVSAFDQPAVVYAFAIKLGLTVLTLGAGMKGGEVTPLFVIGGTLGSAIAGLAGLDPAAGAAMGFCAVFAGAARVPVACMFMGLELFGPGAAIPAALSCGLAFLVAGREGIYGR
;
A
#
# COMPACT_ATOMS: atom_id res chain seq x y z
N ALA A 1 11.17 -29.46 -10.07
CA ALA A 1 11.35 -30.78 -9.40
C ALA A 1 10.80 -30.78 -7.97
N LEU A 2 11.18 -29.82 -7.10
CA LEU A 2 10.72 -29.74 -5.70
C LEU A 2 9.20 -29.50 -5.51
N SER A 3 8.52 -28.80 -6.42
CA SER A 3 7.09 -28.49 -6.27
C SER A 3 6.15 -29.67 -6.54
N ARG A 4 6.64 -30.85 -6.96
CA ARG A 4 5.78 -32.03 -7.21
C ARG A 4 5.74 -33.01 -6.03
N GLN A 5 6.54 -32.80 -4.98
CA GLN A 5 6.63 -33.70 -3.82
C GLN A 5 6.00 -33.14 -2.54
N LEU A 6 5.65 -31.85 -2.51
CA LEU A 6 5.01 -31.25 -1.34
C LEU A 6 3.51 -31.58 -1.32
N SER A 7 3.02 -31.98 -0.16
CA SER A 7 1.59 -31.99 0.13
C SER A 7 1.00 -30.60 -0.06
N ASN A 8 -0.33 -30.53 -0.22
CA ASN A 8 -1.02 -29.24 -0.37
C ASN A 8 -0.79 -28.30 0.82
N GLU A 9 -0.67 -28.85 2.02
CA GLU A 9 -0.40 -28.08 3.23
C GLU A 9 1.02 -27.50 3.24
N GLU A 10 2.02 -28.32 2.89
CA GLU A 10 3.41 -27.87 2.80
C GLU A 10 3.61 -26.82 1.71
N ARG A 11 2.94 -26.99 0.56
CA ARG A 11 2.94 -25.98 -0.51
C ARG A 11 2.35 -24.66 0.00
N ARG A 12 1.22 -24.71 0.71
CA ARG A 12 0.60 -23.51 1.29
C ARG A 12 1.54 -22.82 2.28
N LYS A 13 2.16 -23.58 3.18
CA LYS A 13 3.15 -23.06 4.15
C LYS A 13 4.35 -22.42 3.44
N ALA A 14 4.87 -23.05 2.40
CA ALA A 14 5.98 -22.50 1.60
C ALA A 14 5.60 -21.20 0.87
N ILE A 15 4.38 -21.11 0.32
CA ILE A 15 3.88 -19.88 -0.31
C ILE A 15 3.77 -18.75 0.72
N VAL A 16 3.19 -19.03 1.89
CA VAL A 16 3.08 -18.04 2.98
C VAL A 16 4.47 -17.55 3.41
N ALA A 17 5.42 -18.47 3.62
CA ALA A 17 6.79 -18.11 3.98
C ALA A 17 7.47 -17.27 2.89
N GLY A 18 7.26 -17.61 1.62
CA GLY A 18 7.80 -16.83 0.48
C GLY A 18 7.22 -15.43 0.39
N ILE A 19 5.90 -15.28 0.57
CA ILE A 19 5.24 -13.96 0.61
C ILE A 19 5.77 -13.14 1.78
N ALA A 20 5.81 -13.74 2.99
CA ALA A 20 6.27 -13.06 4.19
C ALA A 20 7.74 -12.62 4.07
N GLY A 21 8.62 -13.52 3.62
CA GLY A 21 10.03 -13.26 3.37
C GLY A 21 10.27 -12.15 2.34
N GLY A 22 9.57 -12.21 1.20
CA GLY A 22 9.64 -11.17 0.18
C GLY A 22 9.13 -9.82 0.68
N PHE A 23 8.05 -9.80 1.46
CA PHE A 23 7.51 -8.58 2.03
C PHE A 23 8.47 -7.94 3.03
N GLY A 24 9.03 -8.73 3.95
CA GLY A 24 10.05 -8.27 4.90
C GLY A 24 11.32 -7.78 4.21
N ALA A 25 11.74 -8.45 3.13
CA ALA A 25 12.88 -8.05 2.31
C ALA A 25 12.66 -6.73 1.56
N VAL A 26 11.45 -6.43 1.09
CA VAL A 26 11.19 -5.19 0.31
C VAL A 26 10.95 -3.99 1.22
N PHE A 27 10.15 -4.17 2.27
CA PHE A 27 9.64 -3.05 3.07
C PHE A 27 10.34 -2.90 4.43
N GLY A 28 11.09 -3.90 4.87
CA GLY A 28 11.73 -3.89 6.18
C GLY A 28 10.74 -3.95 7.34
N THR A 29 9.57 -4.56 7.12
CA THR A 29 8.47 -4.67 8.10
C THR A 29 8.12 -6.14 8.34
N PRO A 30 8.86 -6.88 9.18
CA PRO A 30 8.62 -8.30 9.42
C PRO A 30 7.23 -8.64 9.97
N LEU A 31 6.70 -7.88 10.92
CA LEU A 31 5.37 -8.14 11.51
C LEU A 31 4.26 -7.89 10.49
N ALA A 32 4.36 -6.80 9.72
CA ALA A 32 3.43 -6.49 8.66
C ALA A 32 3.47 -7.56 7.55
N GLY A 33 4.68 -7.99 7.14
CA GLY A 33 4.87 -8.99 6.09
C GLY A 33 4.35 -10.37 6.47
N ALA A 34 4.60 -10.80 7.72
CA ALA A 34 4.07 -12.05 8.23
C ALA A 34 2.54 -12.03 8.31
N SER A 35 1.97 -10.94 8.82
CA SER A 35 0.51 -10.78 8.93
C SER A 35 -0.15 -10.70 7.56
N PHE A 36 0.44 -9.95 6.62
CA PHE A 36 -0.01 -9.85 5.23
C PHE A 36 -0.09 -11.21 4.55
N ALA A 37 0.94 -12.04 4.69
CA ALA A 37 0.98 -13.38 4.09
C ALA A 37 -0.13 -14.31 4.60
N LEU A 38 -0.62 -14.08 5.82
CA LEU A 38 -1.70 -14.85 6.45
C LEU A 38 -3.09 -14.28 6.22
N GLU A 39 -3.18 -12.95 6.09
CA GLU A 39 -4.43 -12.19 5.99
C GLU A 39 -4.88 -12.04 4.53
N ALA A 40 -3.98 -11.72 3.60
CA ALA A 40 -4.31 -11.44 2.20
C ALA A 40 -5.07 -12.58 1.50
N PRO A 41 -4.77 -13.88 1.71
CA PRO A 41 -5.50 -14.95 1.05
C PRO A 41 -6.96 -15.11 1.52
N ASN A 42 -7.25 -14.78 2.78
CA ASN A 42 -8.61 -14.81 3.33
C ASN A 42 -8.76 -13.78 4.45
N PRO A 43 -9.08 -12.52 4.08
CA PRO A 43 -9.17 -11.41 5.04
C PRO A 43 -10.12 -11.64 6.21
N LEU A 44 -11.18 -12.43 6.00
CA LEU A 44 -12.20 -12.70 7.02
C LEU A 44 -11.86 -13.87 7.93
N ARG A 45 -10.94 -14.76 7.50
CA ARG A 45 -10.46 -15.89 8.30
C ARG A 45 -8.95 -16.08 8.09
N PRO A 46 -8.11 -15.16 8.62
CA PRO A 46 -6.67 -15.29 8.50
C PRO A 46 -6.16 -16.52 9.24
N GLN A 47 -5.13 -17.16 8.71
CA GLN A 47 -4.60 -18.42 9.26
C GLN A 47 -3.48 -18.18 10.27
N TRP A 48 -3.81 -17.58 11.42
CA TRP A 48 -2.84 -17.15 12.43
C TRP A 48 -1.94 -18.28 13.00
N GLY A 49 -2.33 -19.55 12.85
CA GLY A 49 -1.48 -20.68 13.22
C GLY A 49 -0.14 -20.75 12.47
N GLY A 50 0.00 -20.04 11.35
CA GLY A 50 1.25 -19.91 10.59
C GLY A 50 2.11 -18.69 10.95
N LEU A 51 1.78 -17.94 12.00
CA LEU A 51 2.41 -16.63 12.26
C LEU A 51 3.90 -16.73 12.56
N LEU A 52 4.30 -17.64 13.45
CA LEU A 52 5.71 -17.80 13.82
C LEU A 52 6.61 -18.14 12.62
N PRO A 53 6.32 -19.16 11.78
CA PRO A 53 7.15 -19.44 10.62
C PRO A 53 7.12 -18.31 9.58
N ALA A 54 5.99 -17.61 9.42
CA ALA A 54 5.91 -16.44 8.53
C ALA A 54 6.78 -15.28 9.05
N LEU A 55 6.79 -15.03 10.36
CA LEU A 55 7.60 -14.01 11.00
C LEU A 55 9.10 -14.31 10.89
N ILE A 56 9.50 -15.56 11.10
CA ILE A 56 10.89 -16.00 10.89
C ILE A 56 11.29 -15.74 9.43
N ALA A 57 10.45 -16.12 8.47
CA ALA A 57 10.73 -15.89 7.06
C ALA A 57 10.84 -14.39 6.72
N ALA A 58 9.91 -13.56 7.21
CA ALA A 58 9.92 -12.12 7.01
C ALA A 58 11.15 -11.44 7.63
N GLY A 59 11.51 -11.84 8.86
CA GLY A 59 12.69 -11.36 9.56
C GLY A 59 13.98 -11.74 8.83
N LEU A 60 14.10 -12.98 8.36
CA LEU A 60 15.25 -13.42 7.56
C LEU A 60 15.34 -12.66 6.23
N GLY A 61 14.21 -12.41 5.56
CA GLY A 61 14.16 -11.58 4.35
C GLY A 61 14.71 -10.18 4.60
N HIS A 62 14.23 -9.51 5.66
CA HIS A 62 14.71 -8.19 6.06
C HIS A 62 16.21 -8.18 6.41
N LEU A 63 16.65 -9.12 7.25
CA LEU A 63 18.06 -9.23 7.65
C LEU A 63 18.98 -9.47 6.45
N THR A 64 18.55 -10.28 5.49
CA THR A 64 19.31 -10.55 4.27
C THR A 64 19.52 -9.26 3.47
N CYS A 65 18.48 -8.44 3.30
CA CYS A 65 18.60 -7.17 2.58
C CYS A 65 19.56 -6.20 3.29
N ILE A 66 19.46 -6.06 4.61
CA ILE A 66 20.39 -5.21 5.37
C ILE A 66 21.83 -5.72 5.25
N HIS A 67 22.06 -7.03 5.36
CA HIS A 67 23.41 -7.60 5.22
C HIS A 67 24.01 -7.41 3.83
N LEU A 68 23.17 -7.31 2.80
CA LEU A 68 23.59 -7.00 1.43
C LEU A 68 23.75 -5.49 1.18
N GLY A 69 23.60 -4.64 2.22
CA GLY A 69 23.77 -3.19 2.12
C GLY A 69 22.56 -2.45 1.54
N VAL A 70 21.39 -3.09 1.43
CA VAL A 70 20.16 -2.46 0.96
C VAL A 70 19.53 -1.67 2.11
N THR A 71 19.23 -0.39 1.87
CA THR A 71 18.53 0.47 2.83
C THR A 71 17.05 0.61 2.47
N HIS A 72 16.20 0.65 3.50
CA HIS A 72 14.79 0.96 3.35
C HIS A 72 14.56 2.47 3.58
N THR A 73 13.46 3.01 3.06
CA THR A 73 13.06 4.39 3.38
C THR A 73 12.73 4.48 4.86
N ASP A 74 13.48 5.31 5.58
CA ASP A 74 13.27 5.54 7.00
C ASP A 74 12.15 6.57 7.21
N TYR A 75 10.91 6.09 7.29
CA TYR A 75 9.76 6.93 7.61
C TYR A 75 9.69 7.33 9.08
N ARG A 76 10.40 6.62 9.97
CA ARG A 76 10.35 6.86 11.41
C ARG A 76 11.06 8.16 11.77
N SER A 77 12.21 8.43 11.15
CA SER A 77 12.89 9.72 11.32
C SER A 77 12.09 10.89 10.75
N LEU A 78 11.24 10.65 9.74
CA LEU A 78 10.34 11.67 9.24
C LEU A 78 9.29 12.06 10.27
N ILE A 79 8.76 11.13 11.07
CA ILE A 79 7.63 11.38 11.97
C ILE A 79 8.06 11.74 13.40
N GLY A 80 9.09 11.11 13.95
CA GLY A 80 9.45 11.27 15.37
C GLY A 80 8.29 10.96 16.32
N GLU A 81 7.96 11.90 17.22
CA GLU A 81 6.84 11.82 18.16
C GLU A 81 5.62 12.67 17.73
N ARG A 82 5.55 13.11 16.47
CA ARG A 82 4.54 14.08 15.96
C ARG A 82 3.12 13.55 15.82
N ILE A 83 2.82 12.36 16.35
CA ILE A 83 1.47 11.79 16.34
C ILE A 83 0.99 11.65 17.79
N PRO A 84 0.45 12.72 18.39
CA PRO A 84 -0.05 12.67 19.75
C PRO A 84 -1.34 11.86 19.81
N PHE A 85 -1.54 11.15 20.93
CA PHE A 85 -2.79 10.45 21.21
C PHE A 85 -3.83 11.44 21.75
N GLU A 86 -4.53 12.10 20.83
CA GLU A 86 -5.51 13.13 21.13
C GLU A 86 -6.79 12.95 20.31
N LEU A 87 -7.89 13.59 20.75
CA LEU A 87 -9.17 13.54 20.06
C LEU A 87 -9.06 14.06 18.62
N SER A 88 -8.26 15.10 18.37
CA SER A 88 -7.97 15.64 17.04
C SER A 88 -7.37 14.59 16.10
N THR A 89 -6.36 13.84 16.56
CA THR A 89 -5.72 12.74 15.81
C THR A 89 -6.71 11.61 15.54
N LEU A 90 -7.56 11.26 16.51
CA LEU A 90 -8.58 10.22 16.31
C LEU A 90 -9.66 10.63 15.31
N LEU A 91 -10.12 11.88 15.35
CA LEU A 91 -11.06 12.41 14.36
C LEU A 91 -10.42 12.46 12.96
N LEU A 92 -9.14 12.84 12.88
CA LEU A 92 -8.37 12.76 11.64
C LEU A 92 -8.26 11.32 11.14
N ALA A 93 -7.99 10.34 12.00
CA ALA A 93 -7.97 8.93 11.65
C ALA A 93 -9.30 8.44 11.08
N VAL A 94 -10.43 8.92 11.63
CA VAL A 94 -11.76 8.61 11.09
C VAL A 94 -11.93 9.19 9.69
N ALA A 95 -11.63 10.48 9.51
CA ALA A 95 -11.75 11.16 8.22
C ALA A 95 -10.86 10.51 7.15
N VAL A 96 -9.59 10.26 7.49
CA VAL A 96 -8.61 9.61 6.61
C VAL A 96 -8.99 8.15 6.33
N GLY A 97 -9.53 7.42 7.30
CA GLY A 97 -10.01 6.05 7.10
C GLY A 97 -11.18 5.98 6.12
N ILE A 98 -12.18 6.86 6.26
CA ILE A 98 -13.33 6.92 5.36
C ILE A 98 -12.88 7.31 3.94
N ALA A 99 -12.11 8.40 3.82
CA ALA A 99 -11.61 8.86 2.52
C ALA A 99 -10.67 7.82 1.88
N GLY A 100 -9.81 7.19 2.67
CA GLY A 100 -8.88 6.15 2.25
C GLY A 100 -9.60 4.90 1.75
N GLY A 101 -10.67 4.46 2.42
CA GLY A 101 -11.52 3.38 1.94
C GLY A 101 -12.22 3.73 0.62
N GLY A 102 -12.67 4.98 0.47
CA GLY A 102 -13.21 5.49 -0.78
C GLY A 102 -12.19 5.47 -1.93
N ALA A 103 -10.97 5.95 -1.68
CA ALA A 103 -9.87 5.94 -2.64
C ALA A 103 -9.42 4.51 -3.00
N ALA A 104 -9.38 3.60 -2.03
CA ALA A 104 -9.12 2.19 -2.25
C ALA A 104 -10.18 1.56 -3.16
N ARG A 105 -11.47 1.81 -2.89
CA ARG A 105 -12.58 1.33 -3.74
C ARG A 105 -12.49 1.88 -5.16
N LEU A 106 -12.20 3.18 -5.28
CA LEU A 106 -12.01 3.82 -6.57
C LEU A 106 -10.84 3.19 -7.33
N PHE A 107 -9.71 2.93 -6.66
CA PHE A 107 -8.57 2.26 -7.26
C PHE A 107 -8.93 0.86 -7.76
N VAL A 108 -9.53 0.02 -6.92
CA VAL A 108 -9.92 -1.37 -7.24
C VAL A 108 -10.89 -1.40 -8.43
N PHE A 109 -11.93 -0.55 -8.42
CA PHE A 109 -12.87 -0.47 -9.53
C PHE A 109 -12.18 -0.01 -10.82
N SER A 110 -11.36 1.03 -10.73
CA SER A 110 -10.69 1.63 -11.88
C SER A 110 -9.67 0.68 -12.50
N ILE A 111 -8.86 -0.02 -11.70
CA ILE A 111 -7.87 -0.97 -12.22
C ILE A 111 -8.53 -2.16 -12.89
N HIS A 112 -9.61 -2.71 -12.32
CA HIS A 112 -10.35 -3.80 -12.95
C HIS A 112 -11.01 -3.35 -14.26
N GLY A 113 -11.63 -2.17 -14.28
CA GLY A 113 -12.21 -1.59 -15.49
C GLY A 113 -11.17 -1.31 -16.57
N MET A 114 -9.99 -0.80 -16.19
CA MET A 114 -8.91 -0.49 -17.12
C MET A 114 -8.26 -1.77 -17.67
N LYS A 115 -8.03 -2.79 -16.84
CA LYS A 115 -7.58 -4.13 -17.29
C LYS A 115 -8.55 -4.74 -18.32
N ARG A 116 -9.86 -4.59 -18.13
CA ARG A 116 -10.88 -5.03 -19.13
C ARG A 116 -10.83 -4.21 -20.41
N THR A 117 -10.60 -2.90 -20.30
CA THR A 117 -10.55 -2.00 -21.46
C THR A 117 -9.34 -2.31 -22.34
N TYR A 118 -8.15 -2.38 -21.75
CA TYR A 118 -6.93 -2.79 -22.46
C TYR A 118 -6.94 -4.25 -22.89
N GLY A 119 -7.68 -5.12 -22.19
CA GLY A 119 -7.87 -6.52 -22.57
C GLY A 119 -8.59 -6.72 -23.91
N ARG A 120 -9.12 -5.67 -24.55
CA ARG A 120 -9.61 -5.69 -25.93
C ARG A 120 -8.50 -5.67 -26.99
N ILE A 121 -7.26 -5.40 -26.57
CA ILE A 121 -6.08 -5.43 -27.41
C ILE A 121 -5.38 -6.77 -27.15
N ASP A 122 -5.48 -7.70 -28.10
CA ASP A 122 -4.95 -9.06 -27.94
C ASP A 122 -3.41 -9.08 -27.86
N ASP A 123 -2.75 -8.26 -28.68
CA ASP A 123 -1.28 -8.17 -28.70
C ASP A 123 -0.77 -7.51 -27.41
N PRO A 124 0.00 -8.23 -26.57
CA PRO A 124 0.52 -7.70 -25.31
C PRO A 124 1.52 -6.56 -25.49
N VAL A 125 2.29 -6.54 -26.57
CA VAL A 125 3.25 -5.48 -26.88
C VAL A 125 2.50 -4.22 -27.32
N LEU A 126 1.52 -4.36 -28.21
CA LEU A 126 0.69 -3.23 -28.64
C LEU A 126 -0.07 -2.64 -27.45
N ARG A 127 -0.66 -3.49 -26.61
CA ARG A 127 -1.36 -3.07 -25.39
C ARG A 127 -0.46 -2.25 -24.46
N ALA A 128 0.77 -2.73 -24.21
CA ALA A 128 1.74 -2.01 -23.41
C ALA A 128 2.17 -0.69 -24.07
N ALA A 129 2.35 -0.67 -25.40
CA ALA A 129 2.70 0.54 -26.14
C ALA A 129 1.60 1.61 -26.06
N VAL A 130 0.33 1.23 -26.22
CA VAL A 130 -0.81 2.16 -26.07
C VAL A 130 -0.86 2.72 -24.64
N GLY A 131 -0.68 1.87 -23.63
CA GLY A 131 -0.61 2.30 -22.24
C GLY A 131 0.54 3.28 -21.97
N ALA A 132 1.73 3.00 -22.51
CA ALA A 132 2.89 3.86 -22.38
C ALA A 132 2.67 5.23 -23.07
N ILE A 133 2.09 5.24 -24.27
CA ILE A 133 1.74 6.48 -24.99
C ILE A 133 0.75 7.30 -24.18
N ALA A 134 -0.28 6.68 -23.60
CA ALA A 134 -1.26 7.36 -22.76
C ALA A 134 -0.60 7.99 -21.52
N VAL A 135 0.27 7.25 -20.83
CA VAL A 135 1.03 7.76 -19.66
C VAL A 135 1.95 8.91 -20.05
N VAL A 136 2.66 8.82 -21.18
CA VAL A 136 3.53 9.90 -21.68
C VAL A 136 2.70 11.13 -22.03
N ALA A 137 1.58 10.98 -22.72
CA ALA A 137 0.70 12.09 -23.07
C ALA A 137 0.19 12.82 -21.82
N VAL A 138 -0.31 12.08 -20.81
CA VAL A 138 -0.76 12.67 -19.55
C VAL A 138 0.39 13.35 -18.81
N THR A 139 1.58 12.73 -18.78
CA THR A 139 2.79 13.34 -18.18
C THR A 139 3.15 14.65 -18.85
N MET A 140 3.09 14.72 -20.19
CA MET A 140 3.39 15.93 -20.96
C MET A 140 2.39 17.05 -20.68
N VAL A 141 1.09 16.72 -20.58
CA VAL A 141 0.04 17.70 -20.23
C VAL A 141 0.21 18.22 -18.80
N LEU A 142 0.56 17.35 -17.85
CA LEU A 142 0.82 17.75 -16.46
C LEU A 142 2.08 18.62 -16.31
N GLY A 143 3.00 18.56 -17.27
CA GLY A 143 4.27 19.30 -17.22
C GLY A 143 5.22 18.83 -16.10
N THR A 144 4.93 17.71 -15.43
CA THR A 144 5.71 17.21 -14.30
C THR A 144 5.79 15.69 -14.28
N ARG A 145 6.90 15.16 -13.77
CA ARG A 145 7.16 13.71 -13.66
C ARG A 145 7.03 13.17 -12.24
N VAL A 146 6.65 14.01 -11.26
CA VAL A 146 6.59 13.62 -9.84
C VAL A 146 5.64 12.44 -9.56
N TYR A 147 4.62 12.25 -10.41
CA TYR A 147 3.66 11.16 -10.32
C TYR A 147 4.09 9.87 -11.03
N ASN A 148 5.20 9.89 -11.76
CA ASN A 148 5.70 8.75 -12.52
C ASN A 148 6.52 7.79 -11.65
N GLY A 149 6.56 6.52 -12.06
CA GLY A 149 7.28 5.48 -11.32
C GLY A 149 6.69 5.24 -9.93
N LEU A 150 7.54 5.07 -8.92
CA LEU A 150 7.10 4.84 -7.54
C LEU A 150 6.58 6.11 -6.85
N SER A 151 7.05 7.29 -7.26
CA SER A 151 6.72 8.58 -6.62
C SER A 151 7.09 8.66 -5.12
N ILE A 152 8.17 8.01 -4.70
CA ILE A 152 8.67 8.10 -3.33
C ILE A 152 8.98 9.55 -2.91
N PRO A 153 9.61 10.41 -3.72
CA PRO A 153 9.84 11.80 -3.33
C PRO A 153 8.54 12.58 -3.03
N LEU A 154 7.48 12.34 -3.81
CA LEU A 154 6.16 12.93 -3.55
C LEU A 154 5.61 12.44 -2.21
N LEU A 155 5.70 11.14 -1.94
CA LEU A 155 5.27 10.58 -0.66
C LEU A 155 6.06 11.16 0.52
N VAL A 156 7.40 11.21 0.43
CA VAL A 156 8.25 11.78 1.48
C VAL A 156 7.91 13.25 1.73
N SER A 157 7.69 14.05 0.68
CA SER A 157 7.28 15.45 0.84
C SER A 157 5.92 15.62 1.54
N ALA A 158 5.01 14.65 1.40
CA ALA A 158 3.71 14.66 2.06
C ALA A 158 3.79 14.45 3.59
N PHE A 159 4.92 13.98 4.11
CA PHE A 159 5.20 13.91 5.55
C PHE A 159 5.78 15.21 6.12
N ASP A 160 6.17 16.17 5.28
CA ASP A 160 6.74 17.44 5.71
C ASP A 160 5.76 18.60 5.51
N GLN A 161 5.13 18.66 4.34
CA GLN A 161 4.17 19.70 3.98
C GLN A 161 2.85 19.08 3.52
N PRO A 162 1.71 19.79 3.70
CA PRO A 162 0.44 19.36 3.15
C PRO A 162 0.53 19.08 1.65
N ALA A 163 0.19 17.86 1.26
CA ALA A 163 0.12 17.49 -0.14
C ALA A 163 -0.98 18.28 -0.86
N VAL A 164 -0.76 18.54 -2.15
CA VAL A 164 -1.79 19.12 -3.01
C VAL A 164 -3.02 18.21 -3.02
N VAL A 165 -4.21 18.78 -2.80
CA VAL A 165 -5.46 18.04 -2.58
C VAL A 165 -5.77 16.99 -3.65
N TYR A 166 -5.42 17.25 -4.92
CA TYR A 166 -5.68 16.34 -6.03
C TYR A 166 -4.49 15.42 -6.39
N ALA A 167 -3.38 15.48 -5.64
CA ALA A 167 -2.17 14.67 -5.92
C ALA A 167 -2.46 13.16 -5.89
N PHE A 168 -3.28 12.70 -4.93
CA PHE A 168 -3.66 11.29 -4.83
C PHE A 168 -4.42 10.82 -6.08
N ALA A 169 -5.30 11.66 -6.63
CA ALA A 169 -6.14 11.33 -7.78
C ALA A 169 -5.31 11.22 -9.07
N ILE A 170 -4.34 12.13 -9.27
CA ILE A 170 -3.41 12.05 -10.38
C ILE A 170 -2.58 10.76 -10.29
N LYS A 171 -2.03 10.47 -9.11
CA LYS A 171 -1.24 9.25 -8.90
C LYS A 171 -2.07 7.98 -9.14
N LEU A 172 -3.32 7.95 -8.66
CA LEU A 172 -4.27 6.88 -8.90
C LEU A 172 -4.50 6.67 -10.39
N GLY A 173 -4.83 7.74 -11.12
CA GLY A 173 -5.10 7.68 -12.56
C GLY A 173 -3.91 7.15 -13.36
N LEU A 174 -2.72 7.69 -13.14
CA LEU A 174 -1.49 7.25 -13.82
C LEU A 174 -1.14 5.79 -13.49
N THR A 175 -1.34 5.38 -12.24
CA THR A 175 -1.10 3.99 -11.82
C THR A 175 -2.08 3.04 -12.50
N VAL A 176 -3.37 3.40 -12.56
CA VAL A 176 -4.42 2.63 -13.24
C VAL A 176 -4.13 2.51 -14.74
N LEU A 177 -3.72 3.59 -15.40
CA LEU A 177 -3.36 3.57 -16.82
C LEU A 177 -2.16 2.65 -17.08
N THR A 178 -1.13 2.75 -16.24
CA THR A 178 0.11 1.96 -16.38
C THR A 178 -0.15 0.47 -16.17
N LEU A 179 -0.76 0.10 -15.04
CA LEU A 179 -0.95 -1.30 -14.65
C LEU A 179 -2.12 -1.95 -15.40
N GLY A 180 -3.12 -1.16 -15.81
CA GLY A 180 -4.20 -1.62 -16.65
C GLY A 180 -3.72 -2.13 -18.01
N ALA A 181 -2.65 -1.54 -18.56
CA ALA A 181 -2.03 -1.95 -19.81
C ALA A 181 -1.19 -3.24 -19.68
N GLY A 182 -1.10 -3.84 -18.49
CA GLY A 182 -0.33 -5.07 -18.25
C GLY A 182 1.16 -4.84 -18.05
N MET A 183 1.60 -3.59 -17.83
CA MET A 183 2.98 -3.30 -17.46
C MET A 183 3.27 -3.91 -16.08
N LYS A 184 4.39 -4.64 -15.98
CA LYS A 184 4.76 -5.32 -14.73
C LYS A 184 5.29 -4.29 -13.71
N GLY A 185 4.69 -4.30 -12.54
CA GLY A 185 5.02 -3.45 -11.40
C GLY A 185 3.95 -3.67 -10.32
N GLY A 186 4.34 -3.68 -9.05
CA GLY A 186 3.38 -3.90 -7.96
C GLY A 186 2.46 -2.70 -7.73
N GLU A 187 1.23 -2.95 -7.28
CA GLU A 187 0.29 -1.89 -6.87
C GLU A 187 0.63 -1.27 -5.50
N VAL A 188 1.45 -1.96 -4.68
CA VAL A 188 1.65 -1.65 -3.26
C VAL A 188 2.22 -0.25 -3.03
N THR A 189 3.38 0.08 -3.58
CA THR A 189 4.00 1.40 -3.38
C THR A 189 3.16 2.55 -3.95
N PRO A 190 2.55 2.44 -5.15
CA PRO A 190 1.60 3.45 -5.60
C PRO A 190 0.42 3.67 -4.64
N LEU A 191 -0.14 2.63 -4.04
CA LEU A 191 -1.21 2.74 -3.04
C LEU A 191 -0.73 3.49 -1.79
N PHE A 192 0.52 3.30 -1.37
CA PHE A 192 1.13 4.08 -0.31
C PHE A 192 1.21 5.56 -0.66
N VAL A 193 1.61 5.92 -1.89
CA VAL A 193 1.66 7.32 -2.33
C VAL A 193 0.27 7.93 -2.40
N ILE A 194 -0.70 7.22 -2.96
CA ILE A 194 -2.10 7.67 -3.04
C ILE A 194 -2.63 7.92 -1.62
N GLY A 195 -2.44 6.97 -0.72
CA GLY A 195 -2.83 7.09 0.68
C GLY A 195 -2.14 8.24 1.40
N GLY A 196 -0.81 8.29 1.35
CA GLY A 196 -0.03 9.30 2.04
C GLY A 196 -0.36 10.72 1.58
N THR A 197 -0.50 10.93 0.27
CA THR A 197 -0.89 12.24 -0.26
C THR A 197 -2.34 12.61 0.05
N LEU A 198 -3.28 11.65 0.03
CA LEU A 198 -4.66 11.90 0.43
C LEU A 198 -4.75 12.27 1.92
N GLY A 199 -4.11 11.49 2.78
CA GLY A 199 -4.13 11.72 4.22
C GLY A 199 -3.43 13.02 4.61
N SER A 200 -2.29 13.33 4.00
CA SER A 200 -1.57 14.60 4.16
C SER A 200 -2.43 15.80 3.78
N ALA A 201 -3.15 15.72 2.64
CA ALA A 201 -4.06 16.79 2.22
C ALA A 201 -5.22 17.00 3.21
N ILE A 202 -5.82 15.91 3.72
CA ILE A 202 -6.90 15.98 4.71
C ILE A 202 -6.39 16.63 6.01
N ALA A 203 -5.21 16.24 6.48
CA ALA A 203 -4.60 16.83 7.67
C ALA A 203 -4.31 18.32 7.48
N GLY A 204 -3.74 18.71 6.33
CA GLY A 204 -3.51 20.11 6.01
C GLY A 204 -4.78 20.96 5.97
N LEU A 205 -5.87 20.43 5.40
CA LEU A 205 -7.19 21.09 5.40
C LEU A 205 -7.78 21.22 6.82
N ALA A 206 -7.44 20.30 7.72
CA ALA A 206 -7.84 20.35 9.12
C ALA A 206 -6.90 21.21 10.00
N GLY A 207 -5.82 21.76 9.44
CA GLY A 207 -4.79 22.48 10.21
C GLY A 207 -3.98 21.58 11.16
N LEU A 208 -3.93 20.28 10.87
CA LEU A 208 -3.19 19.27 11.64
C LEU A 208 -1.88 18.89 10.93
N ASP A 209 -0.99 18.21 11.65
CA ASP A 209 0.30 17.77 11.13
C ASP A 209 0.11 16.85 9.90
N PRO A 210 0.64 17.21 8.71
CA PRO A 210 0.49 16.43 7.50
C PRO A 210 1.10 15.03 7.60
N ALA A 211 2.10 14.82 8.46
CA ALA A 211 2.74 13.54 8.67
C ALA A 211 1.83 12.53 9.35
N ALA A 212 1.03 12.97 10.32
CA ALA A 212 0.02 12.14 10.95
C ALA A 212 -1.00 11.68 9.91
N GLY A 213 -1.50 12.62 9.09
CA GLY A 213 -2.38 12.33 7.96
C GLY A 213 -1.76 11.36 6.97
N ALA A 214 -0.51 11.60 6.56
CA ALA A 214 0.20 10.78 5.59
C ALA A 214 0.40 9.34 6.09
N ALA A 215 0.83 9.16 7.34
CA ALA A 215 0.99 7.84 7.96
C ALA A 215 -0.33 7.05 7.97
N MET A 216 -1.41 7.69 8.41
CA MET A 216 -2.74 7.07 8.45
C MET A 216 -3.24 6.74 7.05
N GLY A 217 -3.09 7.66 6.09
CA GLY A 217 -3.57 7.48 4.72
C GLY A 217 -2.80 6.38 3.99
N PHE A 218 -1.48 6.34 4.16
CA PHE A 218 -0.59 5.29 3.65
C PHE A 218 -1.13 3.91 4.03
N CYS A 219 -1.38 3.69 5.32
CA CYS A 219 -1.87 2.42 5.84
C CYS A 219 -3.32 2.17 5.40
N ALA A 220 -4.19 3.17 5.49
CA ALA A 220 -5.62 3.05 5.22
C ALA A 220 -5.95 2.67 3.78
N VAL A 221 -5.34 3.33 2.78
CA VAL A 221 -5.61 3.01 1.37
C VAL A 221 -5.11 1.61 1.02
N PHE A 222 -3.94 1.21 1.51
CA PHE A 222 -3.45 -0.15 1.29
C PHE A 222 -4.32 -1.20 2.00
N ALA A 223 -4.72 -0.95 3.26
CA ALA A 223 -5.62 -1.82 4.02
C ALA A 223 -6.95 -2.05 3.29
N GLY A 224 -7.55 -0.99 2.74
CA GLY A 224 -8.78 -1.07 1.97
C GLY A 224 -8.60 -1.83 0.65
N ALA A 225 -7.56 -1.49 -0.12
CA ALA A 225 -7.37 -2.02 -1.47
C ALA A 225 -6.89 -3.48 -1.47
N ALA A 226 -5.98 -3.83 -0.57
CA ALA A 226 -5.47 -5.20 -0.40
C ALA A 226 -6.30 -6.04 0.58
N ARG A 227 -7.27 -5.43 1.27
CA ARG A 227 -8.15 -6.08 2.26
C ARG A 227 -7.34 -6.71 3.42
N VAL A 228 -6.36 -5.98 3.96
CA VAL A 228 -5.42 -6.47 5.00
C VAL A 228 -5.25 -5.49 6.17
N PRO A 229 -6.31 -5.18 6.93
CA PRO A 229 -6.27 -4.18 7.99
C PRO A 229 -5.29 -4.52 9.12
N VAL A 230 -5.11 -5.79 9.50
CA VAL A 230 -4.19 -6.18 10.58
C VAL A 230 -2.74 -6.01 10.15
N ALA A 231 -2.41 -6.43 8.93
CA ALA A 231 -1.09 -6.23 8.36
C ALA A 231 -0.73 -4.73 8.27
N CYS A 232 -1.68 -3.88 7.88
CA CYS A 232 -1.47 -2.44 7.76
C CYS A 232 -1.38 -1.73 9.12
N MET A 233 -2.02 -2.26 10.16
CA MET A 233 -1.82 -1.81 11.54
C MET A 233 -0.37 -2.05 12.00
N PHE A 234 0.15 -3.27 11.79
CA PHE A 234 1.55 -3.57 12.11
C PHE A 234 2.52 -2.77 11.25
N MET A 235 2.17 -2.52 9.99
CA MET A 235 2.94 -1.65 9.10
C MET A 235 3.04 -0.23 9.65
N GLY A 236 1.94 0.33 10.17
CA GLY A 236 1.96 1.64 10.82
C GLY A 236 2.88 1.66 12.04
N LEU A 237 2.84 0.62 12.87
CA LEU A 237 3.75 0.47 14.01
C LEU A 237 5.23 0.38 13.60
N GLU A 238 5.57 -0.46 12.63
CA GLU A 238 6.96 -0.71 12.22
C GLU A 238 7.56 0.47 11.45
N LEU A 239 6.80 1.11 10.55
CA LEU A 239 7.30 2.22 9.72
C LEU A 239 7.24 3.57 10.43
N PHE A 240 6.20 3.82 11.23
CA PHE A 240 5.90 5.16 11.76
C PHE A 240 6.02 5.24 13.28
N GLY A 241 6.25 4.11 13.96
CA GLY A 241 6.46 4.03 15.40
C GLY A 241 5.16 3.84 16.21
N PRO A 242 5.28 3.71 17.54
CA PRO A 242 4.17 3.34 18.42
C PRO A 242 3.04 4.37 18.47
N GLY A 243 3.35 5.67 18.32
CA GLY A 243 2.33 6.73 18.29
C GLY A 243 1.36 6.59 17.11
N ALA A 244 1.81 6.02 15.98
CA ALA A 244 0.97 5.77 14.82
C ALA A 244 0.09 4.53 14.97
N ALA A 245 0.35 3.63 15.92
CA ALA A 245 -0.27 2.31 15.96
C ALA A 245 -1.80 2.37 16.09
N ILE A 246 -2.33 3.16 17.03
CA ILE A 246 -3.78 3.28 17.24
C ILE A 246 -4.46 4.09 16.12
N PRO A 247 -3.95 5.27 15.71
CA PRO A 247 -4.53 6.02 14.59
C PRO A 247 -4.50 5.23 13.27
N ALA A 248 -3.42 4.48 12.99
CA ALA A 248 -3.33 3.60 11.83
C ALA A 248 -4.34 2.45 11.92
N ALA A 249 -4.47 1.79 13.09
CA ALA A 249 -5.46 0.73 13.28
C ALA A 249 -6.89 1.21 13.01
N LEU A 250 -7.25 2.39 13.56
CA LEU A 250 -8.58 2.98 13.38
C LEU A 250 -8.85 3.32 11.91
N SER A 251 -7.92 4.01 11.25
CA SER A 251 -8.05 4.38 9.84
C SER A 251 -8.07 3.17 8.91
N CYS A 252 -7.26 2.12 9.17
CA CYS A 252 -7.26 0.87 8.42
C CYS A 252 -8.57 0.09 8.57
N GLY A 253 -9.09 -0.01 9.79
CA GLY A 253 -10.38 -0.67 10.05
C GLY A 253 -11.52 0.01 9.31
N LEU A 254 -11.59 1.34 9.37
CA LEU A 254 -12.61 2.10 8.64
C LEU A 254 -12.44 1.98 7.12
N ALA A 255 -11.21 2.06 6.61
CA ALA A 255 -10.95 1.91 5.19
C ALA A 255 -11.35 0.52 4.69
N PHE A 256 -11.08 -0.54 5.46
CA PHE A 256 -11.51 -1.90 5.16
C PHE A 256 -13.03 -2.04 5.06
N LEU A 257 -13.78 -1.37 5.95
CA LEU A 257 -15.25 -1.37 5.93
C LEU A 257 -15.80 -0.60 4.73
N VAL A 258 -15.25 0.58 4.45
CA VAL A 258 -15.72 1.48 3.37
C VAL A 258 -15.35 0.96 1.98
N ALA A 259 -14.17 0.34 1.83
CA ALA A 259 -13.68 -0.15 0.54
C ALA A 259 -14.59 -1.23 -0.07
N GLY A 260 -15.31 -1.96 0.77
CA GLY A 260 -16.21 -3.04 0.36
C GLY A 260 -15.49 -4.40 0.29
N ARG A 261 -16.05 -5.33 -0.49
CA ARG A 261 -15.62 -6.74 -0.49
C ARG A 261 -14.46 -7.01 -1.46
N GLU A 262 -14.50 -6.39 -2.63
CA GLU A 262 -13.51 -6.58 -3.68
C GLU A 262 -12.17 -5.92 -3.31
N GLY A 263 -11.06 -6.62 -3.56
CA GLY A 263 -9.71 -6.11 -3.42
C GLY A 263 -8.89 -6.26 -4.71
N ILE A 264 -7.65 -5.81 -4.68
CA ILE A 264 -6.73 -5.87 -5.83
C ILE A 264 -6.29 -7.31 -6.20
N TYR A 265 -6.39 -8.25 -5.25
CA TYR A 265 -5.99 -9.65 -5.43
C TYR A 265 -7.16 -10.61 -5.72
N GLY A 266 -8.38 -10.10 -5.79
CA GLY A 266 -9.58 -10.93 -6.01
C GLY A 266 -10.83 -10.41 -5.30
N ARG A 267 -11.92 -11.17 -5.40
CA ARG A 267 -13.20 -10.88 -4.74
C ARG A 267 -13.17 -11.14 -3.23
#